data_AF-A0A5B0W7F4-F1
#
_entry.id   AF-A0A5B0W7F4-F1
#
_cell.length_a   1.000
_cell.length_b   1.000
_cell.length_c   1.000
_cell.angle_alpha   90.00
_cell.angle_beta   90.00
_cell.angle_gamma   90.00
#
_symmetry.space_group_name_H-M   'P 1'
#
loop_
_entity.id
_entity.type
_entity.pdbx_description
1 polymer ?
#
loop_
_entity_poly.entity_id
_entity_poly.type
_entity_poly.pdbx_seq_one_letter_code
_entity_poly.pdbx_strand_id
1 'polypeptide(L)'
;MSDYTELDKKQDVHILHSMGYAQELERRMSSFSNFAISFSIICILSGGINSLAQATSGAGGAAIGIGWPLGCLISGVFALSMAQISSAYPTAGGLYHWGSILGNRFTGWLTAWLNLLGLITVLGAINVGTWGFFSGSIAGWFGIAVDTSTPAGFANQIIFVAIITGLQALINHFGIKLTAKLTDMSGYLIFAAAIALTIVCLIGVKDWDISRIWTFTNYSGTPEGDSSVWPKTDNVWYIFALGLLLPIYTITGYDASAHTSEETVKASSSVPRGMVSSVWWSSLFGYIMLLAFLLAIPDMNEASKQGWNVFFWTINSITNPVVANILYVAIFISQLLCGLATVTSASRMIYAFSRDGGLPFSKSLASVSPTFRTPSIAIWTAAILAVLFVWGASLVTIAGSSAYTIVVSCTVIFLFLSFTVPIVLGIKAIGTAKWPKMGPWNMGIGVYKFVSVLVIIAMAIIFVIGVQPPNEWALYITIGFLVLTAIIWFAFERRRFQGPPIGDVIAKRQADIAAAERAVGEV
;
A
#
# COMPACT_ATOMS: atom_id res chain seq x y z
N MET A 1 -23.55 -14.98 -3.40
CA MET A 1 -23.67 -14.12 -4.60
C MET A 1 -25.15 -13.92 -4.96
N SER A 2 -26.04 -13.59 -4.01
CA SER A 2 -27.48 -13.42 -4.29
C SER A 2 -27.85 -12.03 -4.84
N ASP A 3 -26.98 -11.03 -4.67
CA ASP A 3 -27.33 -9.61 -4.87
C ASP A 3 -26.71 -8.99 -6.14
N TYR A 4 -26.24 -9.81 -7.09
CA TYR A 4 -25.70 -9.35 -8.38
C TYR A 4 -26.65 -9.73 -9.51
N THR A 5 -27.53 -8.80 -9.85
CA THR A 5 -28.58 -9.01 -10.85
C THR A 5 -28.03 -8.89 -12.28
N GLU A 6 -28.79 -9.39 -13.26
CA GLU A 6 -28.45 -9.20 -14.68
C GLU A 6 -28.43 -7.71 -15.10
N LEU A 7 -29.23 -6.87 -14.44
CA LEU A 7 -29.20 -5.42 -14.64
C LEU A 7 -27.87 -4.84 -14.15
N ASP A 8 -27.41 -5.27 -12.98
CA ASP A 8 -26.12 -4.84 -12.43
C ASP A 8 -24.99 -5.22 -13.37
N LYS A 9 -24.97 -6.46 -13.90
CA LYS A 9 -23.99 -6.93 -14.89
C LYS A 9 -23.96 -6.06 -16.13
N LYS A 10 -25.14 -5.81 -16.73
CA LYS A 10 -25.24 -4.97 -17.93
C LYS A 10 -24.75 -3.55 -17.68
N GLN A 11 -25.09 -2.97 -16.53
CA GLN A 11 -24.65 -1.62 -16.18
C GLN A 11 -23.13 -1.56 -15.99
N ASP A 12 -22.57 -2.55 -15.31
CA ASP A 12 -21.14 -2.68 -15.04
C ASP A 12 -20.32 -2.86 -16.33
N VAL A 13 -20.80 -3.69 -17.26
CA VAL A 13 -20.21 -3.88 -18.60
C VAL A 13 -20.37 -2.62 -19.44
N HIS A 14 -21.55 -2.00 -19.46
CA HIS A 14 -21.79 -0.76 -20.18
C HIS A 14 -20.87 0.37 -19.73
N ILE A 15 -20.66 0.51 -18.41
CA ILE A 15 -19.71 1.49 -17.86
C ILE A 15 -18.30 1.21 -18.39
N LEU A 16 -17.84 -0.04 -18.36
CA LEU A 16 -16.51 -0.42 -18.85
C LEU A 16 -16.34 -0.17 -20.36
N HIS A 17 -17.33 -0.56 -21.15
CA HIS A 17 -17.38 -0.34 -22.61
C HIS A 17 -17.41 1.15 -22.95
N SER A 18 -18.15 1.96 -22.18
CA SER A 18 -18.19 3.42 -22.37
C SER A 18 -16.84 4.10 -22.13
N MET A 19 -15.93 3.43 -21.42
CA MET A 19 -14.55 3.84 -21.20
C MET A 19 -13.56 3.21 -22.19
N GLY A 20 -14.04 2.42 -23.16
CA GLY A 20 -13.22 1.81 -24.22
C GLY A 20 -12.44 0.57 -23.79
N TYR A 21 -12.89 -0.12 -22.75
CA TYR A 21 -12.28 -1.36 -22.27
C TYR A 21 -13.23 -2.55 -22.40
N ALA A 22 -12.66 -3.71 -22.69
CA ALA A 22 -13.34 -5.00 -22.77
C ALA A 22 -13.42 -5.67 -21.40
N GLN A 23 -14.46 -6.49 -21.19
CA GLN A 23 -14.57 -7.31 -19.99
C GLN A 23 -13.70 -8.58 -20.12
N GLU A 24 -12.38 -8.42 -19.96
CA GLU A 24 -11.42 -9.55 -20.05
C GLU A 24 -11.25 -10.29 -18.71
N LEU A 25 -11.37 -9.57 -17.60
CA LEU A 25 -11.24 -10.12 -16.25
C LEU A 25 -12.60 -10.54 -15.71
N GLU A 26 -12.64 -11.64 -14.94
CA GLU A 26 -13.91 -12.16 -14.46
C GLU A 26 -14.38 -11.42 -13.18
N ARG A 27 -15.61 -10.89 -13.19
CA ARG A 27 -16.23 -10.25 -12.03
C ARG A 27 -16.66 -11.26 -10.97
N ARG A 28 -15.70 -11.71 -10.16
CA ARG A 28 -15.93 -12.65 -9.05
C ARG A 28 -15.75 -12.04 -7.66
N MET A 29 -15.16 -10.85 -7.54
CA MET A 29 -14.92 -10.23 -6.24
C MET A 29 -16.18 -9.55 -5.70
N SER A 30 -16.56 -9.94 -4.49
CA SER A 30 -17.66 -9.31 -3.77
C SER A 30 -17.25 -7.93 -3.25
N SER A 31 -18.22 -7.12 -2.81
CA SER A 31 -17.92 -5.84 -2.13
C SER A 31 -17.07 -6.05 -0.87
N PHE A 32 -17.31 -7.14 -0.13
CA PHE A 32 -16.47 -7.52 1.02
C PHE A 32 -15.06 -7.89 0.59
N SER A 33 -14.90 -8.65 -0.50
CA SER A 33 -13.57 -9.03 -1.00
C SER A 33 -12.77 -7.82 -1.51
N ASN A 34 -13.44 -6.83 -2.10
CA ASN A 34 -12.82 -5.56 -2.49
C ASN A 34 -12.45 -4.68 -1.28
N PHE A 35 -13.22 -4.73 -0.19
CA PHE A 35 -12.80 -4.14 1.09
C PHE A 35 -11.60 -4.91 1.68
N ALA A 36 -11.69 -6.23 1.70
CA ALA A 36 -10.71 -7.12 2.32
C ALA A 36 -9.34 -6.98 1.65
N ILE A 37 -9.25 -6.80 0.33
CA ILE A 37 -7.95 -6.60 -0.33
C ILE A 37 -7.24 -5.33 0.14
N SER A 38 -7.94 -4.20 0.21
CA SER A 38 -7.37 -2.94 0.71
C SER A 38 -7.05 -3.02 2.20
N PHE A 39 -7.94 -3.63 2.99
CA PHE A 39 -7.73 -3.85 4.42
C PHE A 39 -6.52 -4.77 4.68
N SER A 40 -6.34 -5.82 3.87
CA SER A 40 -5.21 -6.74 3.92
C SER A 40 -3.88 -6.09 3.54
N ILE A 41 -3.85 -5.10 2.66
CA ILE A 41 -2.59 -4.38 2.37
C ILE A 41 -2.28 -3.38 3.48
N ILE A 42 -3.29 -2.66 3.99
CA ILE A 42 -3.13 -1.75 5.13
C ILE A 42 -2.59 -2.49 6.36
N CYS A 43 -2.99 -3.75 6.55
CA CYS A 43 -2.58 -4.68 7.62
C CYS A 43 -1.82 -4.03 8.79
N ILE A 44 -2.57 -3.61 9.81
CA ILE A 44 -2.04 -2.98 11.02
C ILE A 44 -1.02 -3.86 11.76
N LEU A 45 -1.07 -5.18 11.55
CA LEU A 45 -0.13 -6.16 12.11
C LEU A 45 1.19 -6.27 11.33
N SER A 46 1.23 -5.73 10.11
CA SER A 46 2.46 -5.58 9.33
C SER A 46 3.02 -4.18 9.51
N GLY A 47 2.37 -3.16 8.92
CA GLY A 47 2.88 -1.79 8.95
C GLY A 47 2.98 -1.22 10.36
N GLY A 48 1.94 -1.43 11.17
CA GLY A 48 1.88 -0.87 12.52
C GLY A 48 2.96 -1.45 13.43
N ILE A 49 3.06 -2.79 13.48
CA ILE A 49 4.06 -3.47 14.32
C ILE A 49 5.48 -3.23 13.83
N ASN A 50 5.73 -3.41 12.52
CA ASN A 50 7.08 -3.29 11.97
C ASN A 50 7.61 -1.85 12.03
N SER A 51 6.74 -0.85 12.22
CA SER A 51 7.11 0.57 12.28
C SER A 51 7.08 1.16 13.69
N LEU A 52 6.81 0.38 14.74
CA LEU A 52 6.68 0.87 16.12
C LEU A 52 7.88 1.70 16.60
N ALA A 53 9.09 1.32 16.18
CA ALA A 53 10.34 1.99 16.51
C ALA A 53 10.32 3.48 16.13
N GLN A 54 9.66 3.84 15.04
CA GLN A 54 9.52 5.23 14.57
C GLN A 54 8.80 6.10 15.60
N ALA A 55 7.84 5.53 16.34
CA ALA A 55 7.13 6.25 17.38
C ALA A 55 7.84 6.16 18.73
N THR A 56 8.22 4.96 19.18
CA THR A 56 8.80 4.73 20.51
C THR A 56 10.19 5.35 20.67
N SER A 57 11.00 5.35 19.60
CA SER A 57 12.32 6.01 19.57
C SER A 57 12.24 7.46 19.06
N GLY A 58 11.03 7.96 18.83
CA GLY A 58 10.75 9.33 18.40
C GLY A 58 10.20 10.19 19.55
N ALA A 59 8.95 10.63 19.43
CA ALA A 59 8.26 11.38 20.48
C ALA A 59 7.61 10.49 21.58
N GLY A 60 7.90 9.18 21.56
CA GLY A 60 7.42 8.23 22.56
C GLY A 60 5.91 7.99 22.48
N GLY A 61 5.24 8.03 23.62
CA GLY A 61 3.83 7.70 23.73
C GLY A 61 2.90 8.64 22.94
N ALA A 62 3.20 9.95 22.90
CA ALA A 62 2.42 10.90 22.12
C ALA A 62 2.43 10.60 20.60
N ALA A 63 3.53 10.08 20.04
CA ALA A 63 3.57 9.68 18.63
C ALA A 63 2.58 8.54 18.31
N ILE A 64 2.30 7.67 19.28
CA ILE A 64 1.29 6.62 19.15
C ILE A 64 -0.10 7.17 19.47
N GLY A 65 -0.28 7.81 20.63
CA GLY A 65 -1.59 8.28 21.10
C GLY A 65 -2.19 9.40 20.24
N ILE A 66 -1.42 10.44 19.94
CA ILE A 66 -1.88 11.59 19.14
C ILE A 66 -1.47 11.43 17.67
N GLY A 67 -0.26 10.91 17.43
CA GLY A 67 0.25 10.77 16.07
C GLY A 67 -0.53 9.78 15.23
N TRP A 68 -1.01 8.67 15.79
CA TRP A 68 -1.80 7.68 15.04
C TRP A 68 -3.11 8.25 14.48
N PRO A 69 -4.02 8.86 15.28
CA PRO A 69 -5.22 9.50 14.75
C PRO A 69 -4.92 10.58 13.71
N LEU A 70 -3.87 11.37 13.93
CA LEU A 70 -3.47 12.44 13.00
C LEU A 70 -3.01 11.89 11.66
N GLY A 71 -2.15 10.86 11.66
CA GLY A 71 -1.72 10.18 10.44
C GLY A 71 -2.86 9.44 9.73
N CYS A 72 -3.78 8.83 10.49
CA CYS A 72 -4.99 8.23 9.92
C CYS A 72 -5.90 9.27 9.25
N LEU A 73 -6.00 10.48 9.81
CA LEU A 73 -6.74 11.59 9.19
C LEU A 73 -6.08 12.03 7.88
N ILE A 74 -4.74 12.10 7.87
CA ILE A 74 -3.95 12.36 6.64
C ILE A 74 -4.30 11.32 5.57
N SER A 75 -4.19 10.02 5.84
CA SER A 75 -4.56 8.99 4.87
C SER A 75 -6.06 8.99 4.52
N GLY A 76 -6.91 9.35 5.48
CA GLY A 76 -8.36 9.45 5.30
C GLY A 76 -8.78 10.50 4.27
N VAL A 77 -8.14 11.67 4.24
CA VAL A 77 -8.46 12.71 3.23
C VAL A 77 -8.10 12.28 1.81
N PHE A 78 -7.02 11.51 1.65
CA PHE A 78 -6.68 10.87 0.36
C PHE A 78 -7.74 9.84 -0.03
N ALA A 79 -8.07 8.92 0.88
CA ALA A 79 -9.06 7.87 0.61
C ALA A 79 -10.43 8.44 0.21
N LEU A 80 -10.90 9.49 0.90
CA LEU A 80 -12.16 10.18 0.57
C LEU A 80 -12.11 10.80 -0.83
N SER A 81 -11.04 11.53 -1.15
CA SER A 81 -10.89 12.19 -2.46
C SER A 81 -10.83 11.17 -3.60
N MET A 82 -10.09 10.07 -3.41
CA MET A 82 -9.99 9.03 -4.42
C MET A 82 -11.26 8.20 -4.55
N ALA A 83 -12.00 7.96 -3.46
CA ALA A 83 -13.31 7.33 -3.52
C ALA A 83 -14.28 8.13 -4.42
N GLN A 84 -14.22 9.47 -4.37
CA GLN A 84 -15.04 10.29 -5.25
C GLN A 84 -14.70 10.10 -6.73
N ILE A 85 -13.42 9.97 -7.07
CA ILE A 85 -12.95 9.76 -8.45
C ILE A 85 -13.25 8.34 -8.90
N SER A 86 -12.96 7.33 -8.07
CA SER A 86 -13.15 5.91 -8.38
C SER A 86 -14.62 5.56 -8.60
N SER A 87 -15.53 6.27 -7.92
CA SER A 87 -16.96 6.11 -8.15
C SER A 87 -17.41 6.60 -9.53
N ALA A 88 -16.77 7.62 -10.08
CA ALA A 88 -17.05 8.14 -11.42
C ALA A 88 -16.35 7.31 -12.52
N TYR A 89 -15.13 6.82 -12.24
CA TYR A 89 -14.30 6.09 -13.20
C TYR A 89 -13.76 4.77 -12.61
N PRO A 90 -14.60 3.73 -12.44
CA PRO A 90 -14.23 2.49 -11.78
C PRO A 90 -13.46 1.52 -12.70
N THR A 91 -12.23 1.87 -13.08
CA THR A 91 -11.37 1.05 -13.96
C THR A 91 -10.15 0.46 -13.27
N ALA A 92 -9.67 -0.71 -13.72
CA ALA A 92 -8.51 -1.37 -13.12
C ALA A 92 -7.21 -0.56 -13.28
N GLY A 93 -7.13 0.32 -14.28
CA GLY A 93 -6.03 1.28 -14.42
C GLY A 93 -5.99 2.37 -13.33
N GLY A 94 -7.01 2.43 -12.46
CA GLY A 94 -7.10 3.27 -11.27
C GLY A 94 -6.52 4.68 -11.47
N LEU A 95 -5.50 4.98 -10.68
CA LEU A 95 -4.82 6.27 -10.60
C LEU A 95 -4.28 6.75 -11.95
N TYR A 96 -3.69 5.85 -12.74
CA TYR A 96 -3.16 6.15 -14.07
C TYR A 96 -4.27 6.61 -15.02
N HIS A 97 -5.39 5.89 -15.01
CA HIS A 97 -6.51 6.22 -15.87
C HIS A 97 -7.14 7.55 -15.46
N TRP A 98 -7.31 7.79 -14.16
CA TRP A 98 -7.81 9.07 -13.63
C TRP A 98 -6.90 10.23 -13.98
N GLY A 99 -5.57 10.06 -13.84
CA GLY A 99 -4.58 11.06 -14.22
C GLY A 99 -4.61 11.40 -15.71
N SER A 100 -4.97 10.43 -16.56
CA SER A 100 -5.12 10.62 -18.01
C SER A 100 -6.41 11.33 -18.39
N ILE A 101 -7.56 10.89 -17.85
CA ILE A 101 -8.89 11.46 -18.17
C ILE A 101 -9.00 12.89 -17.65
N LEU A 102 -8.65 13.11 -16.37
CA LEU A 102 -8.84 14.40 -15.70
C LEU A 102 -7.77 15.41 -16.17
N GLY A 103 -6.57 14.92 -16.49
CA GLY A 103 -5.46 15.72 -16.99
C GLY A 103 -5.19 15.51 -18.47
N ASN A 104 -4.06 14.90 -18.77
CA ASN A 104 -3.56 14.61 -20.10
C ASN A 104 -2.71 13.33 -20.09
N ARG A 105 -2.18 12.94 -21.26
CA ARG A 105 -1.36 11.73 -21.41
C ARG A 105 -0.12 11.72 -20.52
N PHE A 106 0.52 12.88 -20.32
CA PHE A 106 1.71 13.00 -19.48
C PHE A 106 1.38 12.78 -18.01
N THR A 107 0.31 13.41 -17.51
CA THR A 107 -0.06 13.27 -16.10
C THR A 107 -0.49 11.85 -15.78
N GLY A 108 -1.22 11.20 -16.68
CA GLY A 108 -1.51 9.78 -16.58
C GLY A 108 -0.24 8.92 -16.50
N TRP A 109 0.65 9.09 -17.48
CA TRP A 109 1.91 8.33 -17.54
C TRP A 109 2.80 8.54 -16.30
N LEU A 110 2.94 9.78 -15.84
CA LEU A 110 3.67 10.11 -14.61
C LEU A 110 3.04 9.43 -13.39
N THR A 111 1.71 9.51 -13.25
CA THR A 111 0.97 8.82 -12.19
C THR A 111 1.17 7.31 -12.25
N ALA A 112 1.19 6.72 -13.45
CA ALA A 112 1.41 5.30 -13.64
C ALA A 112 2.78 4.86 -13.13
N TRP A 113 3.84 5.58 -13.48
CA TRP A 113 5.20 5.24 -13.03
C TRP A 113 5.42 5.48 -11.54
N LEU A 114 4.90 6.58 -11.00
CA LEU A 114 4.94 6.83 -9.55
C LEU A 114 4.25 5.71 -8.77
N ASN A 115 3.05 5.30 -9.21
CA ASN A 115 2.30 4.23 -8.56
C ASN A 115 2.97 2.87 -8.75
N LEU A 116 3.43 2.54 -9.97
CA LEU A 116 4.08 1.26 -10.26
C LEU A 116 5.37 1.08 -9.44
N LEU A 117 6.24 2.09 -9.40
CA LEU A 117 7.44 2.03 -8.57
C LEU A 117 7.09 1.94 -7.08
N GLY A 118 6.12 2.71 -6.63
CA GLY A 118 5.58 2.61 -5.27
C GLY A 118 5.10 1.19 -4.94
N LEU A 119 4.35 0.54 -5.83
CA LEU A 119 3.84 -0.82 -5.62
C LEU A 119 4.95 -1.89 -5.62
N ILE A 120 5.95 -1.79 -6.50
CA ILE A 120 7.08 -2.73 -6.53
C ILE A 120 7.95 -2.60 -5.28
N THR A 121 8.23 -1.36 -4.88
CA THR A 121 9.07 -1.08 -3.70
C THR A 121 8.35 -1.38 -2.40
N VAL A 122 7.03 -1.12 -2.29
CA VAL A 122 6.24 -1.49 -1.10
C VAL A 122 6.09 -3.00 -0.96
N LEU A 123 5.96 -3.74 -2.06
CA LEU A 123 5.96 -5.20 -2.03
C LEU A 123 7.28 -5.74 -1.47
N GLY A 124 8.41 -5.17 -1.93
CA GLY A 124 9.72 -5.45 -1.35
C GLY A 124 9.79 -5.10 0.14
N ALA A 125 9.30 -3.92 0.51
CA ALA A 125 9.27 -3.44 1.89
C ALA A 125 8.48 -4.34 2.84
N ILE A 126 7.29 -4.78 2.42
CA ILE A 126 6.42 -5.69 3.17
C ILE A 126 7.12 -7.04 3.37
N ASN A 127 7.71 -7.60 2.32
CA ASN A 127 8.35 -8.92 2.40
C ASN A 127 9.66 -8.90 3.21
N VAL A 128 10.43 -7.80 3.16
CA VAL A 128 11.56 -7.59 4.08
C VAL A 128 11.10 -7.33 5.51
N GLY A 129 10.01 -6.58 5.72
CA GLY A 129 9.39 -6.43 7.03
C GLY A 129 8.92 -7.77 7.61
N THR A 130 8.39 -8.64 6.75
CA THR A 130 8.02 -10.02 7.10
C THR A 130 9.24 -10.85 7.50
N TRP A 131 10.39 -10.69 6.81
CA TRP A 131 11.66 -11.26 7.24
C TRP A 131 12.10 -10.71 8.60
N GLY A 132 12.04 -9.39 8.81
CA GLY A 132 12.35 -8.76 10.09
C GLY A 132 11.49 -9.35 11.21
N PHE A 133 10.19 -9.49 10.96
CA PHE A 133 9.29 -10.11 11.92
C PHE A 133 9.64 -11.59 12.19
N PHE A 134 9.87 -12.37 11.13
CA PHE A 134 10.30 -13.76 11.23
C PHE A 134 11.59 -13.91 12.04
N SER A 135 12.56 -13.02 11.80
CA SER A 135 13.87 -13.03 12.46
C SER A 135 13.77 -12.80 13.97
N GLY A 136 12.90 -11.89 14.41
CA GLY A 136 12.70 -11.56 15.82
C GLY A 136 11.77 -12.51 16.58
N SER A 137 11.06 -13.42 15.88
CA SER A 137 10.05 -14.29 16.50
C SER A 137 10.29 -15.79 16.29
N ILE A 138 10.35 -16.24 15.03
CA ILE A 138 10.23 -17.66 14.65
C ILE A 138 11.59 -18.24 14.24
N ALA A 139 12.49 -17.42 13.69
CA ALA A 139 13.76 -17.89 13.14
C ALA A 139 14.64 -18.66 14.15
N GLY A 140 14.56 -18.27 15.43
CA GLY A 140 15.27 -18.94 16.52
C GLY A 140 14.87 -20.42 16.70
N TRP A 141 13.67 -20.83 16.31
CA TRP A 141 13.22 -22.23 16.39
C TRP A 141 13.94 -23.13 15.37
N PHE A 142 14.45 -22.54 14.30
CA PHE A 142 15.09 -23.25 13.20
C PHE A 142 16.61 -23.04 13.15
N GLY A 143 17.17 -22.24 14.06
CA GLY A 143 18.60 -21.92 14.08
C GLY A 143 19.09 -21.19 12.82
N ILE A 144 18.23 -20.41 12.17
CA ILE A 144 18.56 -19.69 10.94
C ILE A 144 19.44 -18.48 11.28
N ALA A 145 20.53 -18.28 10.53
CA ALA A 145 21.33 -17.06 10.66
C ALA A 145 20.51 -15.86 10.15
N VAL A 146 20.25 -14.89 11.04
CA VAL A 146 19.39 -13.74 10.77
C VAL A 146 20.14 -12.41 10.63
N ASP A 147 21.39 -12.37 11.06
CA ASP A 147 22.22 -11.15 11.01
C ASP A 147 22.58 -10.81 9.56
N THR A 148 21.91 -9.80 9.02
CA THR A 148 22.03 -9.34 7.64
C THR A 148 23.36 -8.64 7.35
N SER A 149 24.16 -8.31 8.37
CA SER A 149 25.54 -7.85 8.20
C SER A 149 26.48 -8.99 7.79
N THR A 150 26.10 -10.23 8.08
CA THR A 150 26.84 -11.43 7.66
C THR A 150 26.40 -11.87 6.26
N PRO A 151 27.31 -12.41 5.43
CA PRO A 151 26.93 -12.97 4.12
C PRO A 151 25.84 -14.05 4.21
N ALA A 152 25.87 -14.86 5.26
CA ALA A 152 24.89 -15.92 5.49
C ALA A 152 23.49 -15.36 5.82
N GLY A 153 23.39 -14.40 6.74
CA GLY A 153 22.10 -13.80 7.07
C GLY A 153 21.53 -12.95 5.94
N PHE A 154 22.39 -12.24 5.19
CA PHE A 154 21.99 -11.55 3.96
C PHE A 154 21.43 -12.52 2.92
N ALA A 155 22.13 -13.62 2.64
CA ALA A 155 21.66 -14.63 1.71
C ALA A 155 20.32 -15.25 2.16
N ASN A 156 20.18 -15.55 3.46
CA ASN A 156 18.93 -16.09 4.02
C ASN A 156 17.76 -15.11 3.85
N GLN A 157 17.96 -13.81 4.08
CA GLN A 157 16.93 -12.80 3.84
C GLN A 157 16.46 -12.81 2.39
N ILE A 158 17.39 -12.78 1.43
CA ILE A 158 17.04 -12.73 0.00
C ILE A 158 16.34 -14.01 -0.44
N ILE A 159 16.83 -15.17 0.00
CA ILE A 159 16.19 -16.47 -0.27
C ILE A 159 14.78 -16.50 0.31
N PHE A 160 14.61 -16.06 1.55
CA PHE A 160 13.31 -15.99 2.22
C PHE A 160 12.34 -15.09 1.44
N VAL A 161 12.76 -13.86 1.10
CA VAL A 161 11.95 -12.92 0.32
C VAL A 161 11.58 -13.51 -1.05
N ALA A 162 12.53 -14.16 -1.74
CA ALA A 162 12.26 -14.81 -3.02
C ALA A 162 11.23 -15.95 -2.89
N ILE A 163 11.35 -16.79 -1.86
CA ILE A 163 10.41 -17.90 -1.61
C ILE A 163 9.01 -17.36 -1.31
N ILE A 164 8.85 -16.42 -0.37
CA ILE A 164 7.53 -15.92 -0.01
C ILE A 164 6.88 -15.14 -1.15
N THR A 165 7.66 -14.35 -1.90
CA THR A 165 7.14 -13.60 -3.07
C THR A 165 6.75 -14.56 -4.18
N GLY A 166 7.54 -15.62 -4.41
CA GLY A 166 7.22 -16.68 -5.36
C GLY A 166 5.93 -17.43 -4.99
N LEU A 167 5.73 -17.75 -3.71
CA LEU A 167 4.50 -18.36 -3.21
C LEU A 167 3.29 -17.44 -3.38
N GLN A 168 3.43 -16.15 -3.06
CA GLN A 168 2.38 -15.14 -3.26
C GLN A 168 2.00 -15.00 -4.75
N ALA A 169 2.99 -15.01 -5.65
CA ALA A 169 2.81 -14.99 -7.09
C ALA A 169 2.14 -16.26 -7.62
N LEU A 170 2.56 -17.42 -7.12
CA LEU A 170 1.99 -18.72 -7.49
C LEU A 170 0.51 -18.81 -7.12
N ILE A 171 0.14 -18.36 -5.91
CA ILE A 171 -1.26 -18.33 -5.48
C ILE A 171 -2.09 -17.38 -6.34
N ASN A 172 -1.53 -16.21 -6.69
CA ASN A 172 -2.16 -15.27 -7.61
C ASN A 172 -2.34 -15.85 -9.02
N HIS A 173 -1.40 -16.68 -9.48
CA HIS A 173 -1.44 -17.33 -10.79
C HIS A 173 -2.56 -18.36 -10.86
N PHE A 174 -2.69 -19.25 -9.85
CA PHE A 174 -3.65 -20.36 -9.84
C PHE A 174 -5.13 -19.95 -9.76
N GLY A 175 -5.41 -18.64 -9.75
CA GLY A 175 -6.71 -18.09 -10.09
C GLY A 175 -7.32 -17.23 -9.01
N ILE A 176 -8.27 -16.40 -9.44
CA ILE A 176 -8.84 -15.35 -8.60
C ILE A 176 -9.71 -15.88 -7.45
N LYS A 177 -10.27 -17.09 -7.56
CA LYS A 177 -11.09 -17.69 -6.49
C LYS A 177 -10.28 -17.97 -5.22
N LEU A 178 -9.09 -18.54 -5.37
CA LEU A 178 -8.21 -18.82 -4.25
C LEU A 178 -7.71 -17.51 -3.62
N THR A 179 -7.28 -16.58 -4.47
CA THR A 179 -6.84 -15.24 -4.06
C THR A 179 -7.93 -14.50 -3.28
N ALA A 180 -9.16 -14.46 -3.80
CA ALA A 180 -10.30 -13.84 -3.12
C ALA A 180 -10.61 -14.51 -1.78
N LYS A 181 -10.63 -15.85 -1.71
CA LYS A 181 -10.89 -16.58 -0.46
C LYS A 181 -9.82 -16.33 0.60
N LEU A 182 -8.54 -16.30 0.20
CA LEU A 182 -7.43 -16.01 1.11
C LEU A 182 -7.44 -14.56 1.56
N THR A 183 -7.84 -13.63 0.69
CA THR A 183 -7.98 -12.22 1.02
C THR A 183 -9.14 -11.99 1.99
N ASP A 184 -10.29 -12.63 1.75
CA ASP A 184 -11.43 -12.60 2.68
C ASP A 184 -11.01 -13.15 4.05
N MET A 185 -10.34 -14.31 4.07
CA MET A 185 -9.80 -14.92 5.30
C MET A 185 -8.79 -14.00 5.99
N SER A 186 -7.94 -13.31 5.22
CA SER A 186 -6.97 -12.35 5.75
C SER A 186 -7.64 -11.22 6.52
N GLY A 187 -8.77 -10.71 6.03
CA GLY A 187 -9.53 -9.68 6.76
C GLY A 187 -9.96 -10.15 8.14
N TYR A 188 -10.53 -11.34 8.25
CA TYR A 188 -10.92 -11.93 9.54
C TYR A 188 -9.72 -12.22 10.44
N LEU A 189 -8.64 -12.76 9.87
CA LEU A 189 -7.43 -13.10 10.62
C LEU A 189 -6.77 -11.85 11.22
N ILE A 190 -6.66 -10.77 10.45
CA ILE A 190 -6.08 -9.51 10.92
C ILE A 190 -6.91 -8.97 12.10
N PHE A 191 -8.24 -8.97 12.01
CA PHE A 191 -9.08 -8.57 13.14
C PHE A 191 -8.90 -9.47 14.36
N ALA A 192 -8.95 -10.79 14.17
CA ALA A 192 -8.81 -11.74 15.26
C ALA A 192 -7.45 -11.62 15.97
N ALA A 193 -6.37 -11.52 15.21
CA ALA A 193 -5.01 -11.37 15.74
C ALA A 193 -4.80 -9.99 16.40
N ALA A 194 -5.37 -8.90 15.84
CA ALA A 194 -5.32 -7.59 16.48
C ALA A 194 -6.09 -7.55 17.80
N ILE A 195 -7.28 -8.17 17.86
CA ILE A 195 -8.07 -8.28 19.10
C ILE A 195 -7.32 -9.14 20.12
N ALA A 196 -6.76 -10.29 19.71
CA ALA A 196 -5.99 -11.15 20.61
C ALA A 196 -4.76 -10.42 21.17
N LEU A 197 -4.00 -9.72 20.31
CA LEU A 197 -2.87 -8.90 20.72
C LEU A 197 -3.29 -7.80 21.71
N THR A 198 -4.41 -7.11 21.43
CA THR A 198 -4.98 -6.09 22.31
C THR A 198 -5.29 -6.67 23.69
N ILE A 199 -5.98 -7.81 23.75
CA ILE A 199 -6.33 -8.48 25.02
C ILE A 199 -5.07 -8.86 25.79
N VAL A 200 -4.08 -9.45 25.12
CA VAL A 200 -2.81 -9.84 25.77
C VAL A 200 -2.07 -8.62 26.31
N CYS A 201 -2.03 -7.52 25.56
CA CYS A 201 -1.43 -6.26 26.03
C CYS A 201 -2.17 -5.71 27.26
N LEU A 202 -3.51 -5.66 27.22
CA LEU A 202 -4.31 -5.14 28.34
C LEU A 202 -4.17 -5.98 29.62
N ILE A 203 -4.06 -7.31 29.49
CA ILE A 203 -3.80 -8.21 30.63
C ILE A 203 -2.36 -8.01 31.16
N GLY A 204 -1.41 -7.74 30.26
CA GLY A 204 0.00 -7.54 30.58
C GLY A 204 0.35 -6.18 31.18
N VAL A 205 -0.59 -5.23 31.26
CA VAL A 205 -0.36 -3.91 31.85
C VAL A 205 -0.06 -4.05 33.33
N LYS A 206 1.16 -3.66 33.73
CA LYS A 206 1.58 -3.61 35.14
C LYS A 206 1.07 -2.35 35.83
N ASP A 207 1.26 -1.20 35.16
CA ASP A 207 0.89 0.12 35.67
C ASP A 207 0.06 0.88 34.63
N TRP A 208 -1.15 1.27 35.01
CA TRP A 208 -2.08 2.01 34.15
C TRP A 208 -1.73 3.49 34.08
N ASP A 209 -0.61 3.81 33.45
CA ASP A 209 -0.21 5.19 33.19
C ASP A 209 -0.80 5.70 31.88
N ILE A 210 -2.06 6.13 31.95
CA ILE A 210 -2.82 6.65 30.80
C ILE A 210 -2.20 7.96 30.27
N SER A 211 -1.42 8.68 31.09
CA SER A 211 -0.82 9.95 30.69
C SER A 211 0.12 9.80 29.49
N ARG A 212 0.72 8.62 29.31
CA ARG A 212 1.60 8.28 28.19
C ARG A 212 0.99 8.54 26.82
N ILE A 213 -0.33 8.49 26.69
CA ILE A 213 -1.05 8.71 25.43
C ILE A 213 -0.82 10.15 24.91
N TRP A 214 -0.62 11.12 25.80
CA TRP A 214 -0.42 12.54 25.46
C TRP A 214 0.90 13.12 25.98
N THR A 215 1.77 12.30 26.58
CA THR A 215 3.09 12.72 27.04
C THR A 215 4.09 12.75 25.89
N PHE A 216 4.63 13.94 25.62
CA PHE A 216 5.70 14.15 24.65
C PHE A 216 7.05 14.00 25.34
N THR A 217 7.82 12.99 24.92
CA THR A 217 9.19 12.79 25.37
C THR A 217 10.08 12.60 24.16
N ASN A 218 11.22 13.29 24.14
CA ASN A 218 12.16 13.22 23.04
C ASN A 218 13.14 12.06 23.26
N TYR A 219 12.97 10.98 22.50
CA TYR A 219 13.86 9.82 22.47
C TYR A 219 14.78 9.80 21.23
N SER A 220 14.91 10.92 20.52
CA SER A 220 15.80 10.99 19.36
C SER A 220 17.24 10.62 19.72
N GLY A 221 17.93 9.95 18.80
CA GLY A 221 19.25 9.39 19.03
C GLY A 221 19.25 8.02 19.72
N THR A 222 18.08 7.40 19.97
CA THR A 222 18.00 6.02 20.47
C THR A 222 17.64 5.01 19.36
N PRO A 223 18.16 3.77 19.42
CA PRO A 223 19.29 3.31 20.24
C PRO A 223 20.57 4.11 19.95
N GLU A 224 21.47 4.22 20.92
CA GLU A 224 22.70 5.02 20.76
C GLU A 224 23.62 4.44 19.66
N GLY A 225 24.44 5.31 19.05
CA GLY A 225 25.39 4.93 18.00
C GLY A 225 24.77 4.82 16.60
N ASP A 226 25.40 4.05 15.72
CA ASP A 226 25.03 3.96 14.29
C ASP A 226 23.68 3.25 14.03
N SER A 227 23.01 2.79 15.09
CA SER A 227 21.71 2.09 15.02
C SER A 227 20.50 2.96 15.39
N SER A 228 20.71 4.26 15.63
CA SER A 228 19.62 5.17 16.00
C SER A 228 18.52 5.19 14.93
N VAL A 229 17.26 5.10 15.37
CA VAL A 229 16.10 5.16 14.46
C VAL A 229 15.97 6.55 13.86
N TRP A 230 16.15 7.57 14.71
CA TRP A 230 16.16 8.96 14.34
C TRP A 230 17.42 9.64 14.85
N PRO A 231 18.06 10.51 14.05
CA PRO A 231 19.15 11.34 14.51
C PRO A 231 18.75 12.20 15.71
N LYS A 232 19.68 12.40 16.64
CA LYS A 232 19.47 13.23 17.82
C LYS A 232 19.10 14.67 17.43
N THR A 233 18.04 15.19 18.03
CA THR A 233 17.55 16.56 17.83
C THR A 233 16.96 17.10 19.12
N ASP A 234 17.02 18.41 19.34
CA ASP A 234 16.40 19.05 20.50
C ASP A 234 14.91 19.42 20.26
N ASN A 235 14.44 19.30 19.00
CA ASN A 235 13.09 19.71 18.63
C ASN A 235 12.07 18.55 18.74
N VAL A 236 11.28 18.57 19.82
CA VAL A 236 10.26 17.54 20.09
C VAL A 236 9.10 17.53 19.07
N TRP A 237 8.75 18.67 18.47
CA TRP A 237 7.69 18.74 17.47
C TRP A 237 8.14 18.16 16.14
N TYR A 238 9.41 18.36 15.80
CA TYR A 238 10.04 17.77 14.64
C TYR A 238 10.10 16.23 14.76
N ILE A 239 10.54 15.69 15.90
CA ILE A 239 10.58 14.23 16.10
C ILE A 239 9.17 13.63 16.19
N PHE A 240 8.19 14.36 16.72
CA PHE A 240 6.79 13.98 16.68
C PHE A 240 6.27 13.88 15.24
N ALA A 241 6.62 14.85 14.37
CA ALA A 241 6.27 14.81 12.97
C ALA A 241 6.89 13.60 12.25
N LEU A 242 8.14 13.25 12.55
CA LEU A 242 8.78 12.01 12.04
C LEU A 242 8.04 10.75 12.50
N GLY A 243 7.54 10.73 13.74
CA GLY A 243 6.69 9.66 14.25
C GLY A 243 5.39 9.45 13.47
N LEU A 244 4.90 10.45 12.71
CA LEU A 244 3.72 10.29 11.84
C LEU A 244 3.96 9.32 10.68
N LEU A 245 5.22 8.98 10.37
CA LEU A 245 5.52 7.96 9.35
C LEU A 245 4.96 6.58 9.70
N LEU A 246 4.81 6.26 11.00
CA LEU A 246 4.18 5.02 11.47
C LEU A 246 2.75 4.86 10.91
N PRO A 247 1.79 5.74 11.22
CA PRO A 247 0.43 5.64 10.68
C PRO A 247 0.38 5.91 9.17
N ILE A 248 1.21 6.83 8.63
CA ILE A 248 1.19 7.15 7.20
C ILE A 248 1.60 5.94 6.36
N TYR A 249 2.65 5.21 6.76
CA TYR A 249 3.08 3.97 6.09
C TYR A 249 2.05 2.85 6.27
N THR A 250 1.53 2.69 7.50
CA THR A 250 0.58 1.62 7.80
C THR A 250 -0.72 1.79 7.02
N ILE A 251 -1.31 2.99 7.03
CA ILE A 251 -2.55 3.28 6.32
C ILE A 251 -2.25 3.70 4.86
N THR A 252 -1.59 2.80 4.14
CA THR A 252 -1.42 2.86 2.67
C THR A 252 -2.03 1.63 2.00
N GLY A 253 -2.23 1.68 0.68
CA GLY A 253 -2.71 0.53 -0.09
C GLY A 253 -4.23 0.44 -0.26
N TYR A 254 -4.98 1.45 0.17
CA TYR A 254 -6.40 1.56 -0.13
C TYR A 254 -6.70 1.71 -1.64
N ASP A 255 -5.71 2.01 -2.48
CA ASP A 255 -5.85 2.03 -3.94
C ASP A 255 -5.95 0.62 -4.56
N ALA A 256 -5.66 -0.45 -3.81
CA ALA A 256 -5.84 -1.83 -4.27
C ALA A 256 -7.28 -2.19 -4.62
N SER A 257 -8.25 -1.57 -3.94
CA SER A 257 -9.66 -1.64 -4.32
C SER A 257 -9.90 -1.14 -5.75
N ALA A 258 -9.15 -0.13 -6.21
CA ALA A 258 -9.27 0.40 -7.56
C ALA A 258 -8.59 -0.51 -8.60
N HIS A 259 -7.42 -1.06 -8.29
CA HIS A 259 -6.70 -1.98 -9.19
C HIS A 259 -7.48 -3.26 -9.48
N THR A 260 -8.36 -3.67 -8.58
CA THR A 260 -9.25 -4.84 -8.76
C THR A 260 -10.68 -4.47 -9.18
N SER A 261 -10.92 -3.25 -9.67
CA SER A 261 -12.28 -2.80 -9.99
C SER A 261 -12.93 -3.60 -11.12
N GLU A 262 -12.18 -4.02 -12.14
CA GLU A 262 -12.68 -4.85 -13.26
C GLU A 262 -13.08 -6.27 -12.83
N GLU A 263 -12.53 -6.74 -11.70
CA GLU A 263 -12.85 -8.03 -11.07
C GLU A 263 -13.97 -7.89 -10.01
N THR A 264 -14.39 -6.65 -9.69
CA THR A 264 -15.31 -6.31 -8.60
C THR A 264 -16.74 -6.10 -9.09
N VAL A 265 -17.69 -6.68 -8.37
CA VAL A 265 -19.12 -6.48 -8.58
C VAL A 265 -19.58 -5.09 -8.12
N LYS A 266 -20.39 -4.40 -8.93
CA LYS A 266 -20.91 -3.04 -8.65
C LYS A 266 -19.78 -2.04 -8.41
N ALA A 267 -18.75 -2.07 -9.25
CA ALA A 267 -17.47 -1.42 -9.02
C ALA A 267 -17.59 0.08 -8.68
N SER A 268 -18.50 0.81 -9.32
CA SER A 268 -18.77 2.25 -9.08
C SER A 268 -19.23 2.59 -7.65
N SER A 269 -19.71 1.59 -6.89
CA SER A 269 -20.17 1.74 -5.51
C SER A 269 -19.37 0.90 -4.51
N SER A 270 -18.90 -0.27 -4.91
CA SER A 270 -18.11 -1.18 -4.07
C SER A 270 -16.70 -0.66 -3.84
N VAL A 271 -16.02 -0.18 -4.88
CA VAL A 271 -14.66 0.37 -4.79
C VAL A 271 -14.58 1.55 -3.83
N PRO A 272 -15.36 2.65 -4.01
CA PRO A 272 -15.26 3.79 -3.09
C PRO A 272 -15.57 3.43 -1.64
N ARG A 273 -16.57 2.55 -1.42
CA ARG A 273 -16.89 2.06 -0.08
C ARG A 273 -15.74 1.24 0.50
N GLY A 274 -15.14 0.34 -0.26
CA GLY A 274 -13.99 -0.48 0.16
C GLY A 274 -12.77 0.37 0.52
N MET A 275 -12.47 1.42 -0.25
CA MET A 275 -11.38 2.36 0.04
C MET A 275 -11.58 3.08 1.37
N VAL A 276 -12.76 3.69 1.59
CA VAL A 276 -13.02 4.49 2.79
C VAL A 276 -13.19 3.60 4.03
N SER A 277 -13.91 2.47 3.90
CA SER A 277 -14.15 1.59 5.04
C SER A 277 -12.89 0.85 5.49
N SER A 278 -12.01 0.46 4.58
CA SER A 278 -10.71 -0.14 4.94
C SER A 278 -9.85 0.83 5.74
N VAL A 279 -9.77 2.09 5.34
CA VAL A 279 -9.08 3.12 6.12
C VAL A 279 -9.73 3.32 7.48
N TRP A 280 -11.05 3.47 7.54
CA TRP A 280 -11.75 3.73 8.80
C TRP A 280 -11.59 2.60 9.82
N TRP A 281 -11.82 1.34 9.39
CA TRP A 281 -11.69 0.18 10.28
C TRP A 281 -10.24 -0.06 10.72
N SER A 282 -9.27 0.07 9.81
CA SER A 282 -7.85 -0.04 10.16
C SER A 282 -7.42 1.06 11.12
N SER A 283 -7.91 2.29 10.94
CA SER A 283 -7.63 3.41 11.84
C SER A 283 -8.16 3.13 13.25
N LEU A 284 -9.41 2.68 13.37
CA LEU A 284 -10.05 2.41 14.65
C LEU A 284 -9.42 1.24 15.40
N PHE A 285 -9.34 0.06 14.78
CA PHE A 285 -8.80 -1.12 15.44
C PHE A 285 -7.29 -1.04 15.64
N GLY A 286 -6.57 -0.42 14.69
CA GLY A 286 -5.16 -0.12 14.87
C GLY A 286 -4.91 0.83 16.04
N TYR A 287 -5.77 1.82 16.25
CA TYR A 287 -5.64 2.74 17.38
C TYR A 287 -5.84 2.01 18.71
N ILE A 288 -6.90 1.22 18.83
CA ILE A 288 -7.18 0.45 20.06
C ILE A 288 -6.02 -0.51 20.36
N MET A 289 -5.52 -1.23 19.35
CA MET A 289 -4.40 -2.16 19.47
C MET A 289 -3.11 -1.45 19.91
N LEU A 290 -2.78 -0.32 19.29
CA LEU A 290 -1.56 0.43 19.60
C LEU A 290 -1.63 1.13 20.96
N LEU A 291 -2.81 1.60 21.38
CA LEU A 291 -3.00 2.13 22.74
C LEU A 291 -2.81 1.02 23.78
N ALA A 292 -3.38 -0.17 23.55
CA ALA A 292 -3.16 -1.30 24.43
C ALA A 292 -1.68 -1.68 24.51
N PHE A 293 -0.98 -1.72 23.36
CA PHE A 293 0.46 -1.95 23.32
C PHE A 293 1.24 -0.88 24.09
N LEU A 294 0.94 0.42 23.87
CA LEU A 294 1.58 1.54 24.56
C LEU A 294 1.43 1.45 26.09
N LEU A 295 0.23 1.12 26.57
CA LEU A 295 -0.04 0.95 28.01
C LEU A 295 0.65 -0.30 28.58
N ALA A 296 0.88 -1.32 27.76
CA ALA A 296 1.56 -2.53 28.17
C ALA A 296 3.10 -2.40 28.22
N ILE A 297 3.68 -1.38 27.59
CA ILE A 297 5.13 -1.12 27.65
C ILE A 297 5.54 -0.94 29.12
N PRO A 298 6.47 -1.76 29.66
CA PRO A 298 6.90 -1.61 31.06
C PRO A 298 7.53 -0.25 31.34
N ASP A 299 8.53 0.13 30.53
CA ASP A 299 9.27 1.39 30.65
C ASP A 299 9.55 1.98 29.26
N MET A 300 9.25 3.26 29.07
CA MET A 300 9.40 3.93 27.78
C MET A 300 10.85 4.26 27.42
N ASN A 301 11.73 4.49 28.41
CA ASN A 301 13.15 4.76 28.17
C ASN A 301 13.86 3.48 27.71
N GLU A 302 13.52 2.33 28.30
CA GLU A 302 14.05 1.04 27.86
C GLU A 302 13.46 0.65 26.51
N ALA A 303 12.16 0.90 26.28
CA ALA A 303 11.52 0.64 25.00
C ALA A 303 12.17 1.41 23.84
N SER A 304 12.55 2.68 24.05
CA SER A 304 13.20 3.49 23.01
C SER A 304 14.60 2.98 22.64
N LYS A 305 15.29 2.30 23.55
CA LYS A 305 16.59 1.66 23.31
C LYS A 305 16.49 0.32 22.57
N GLN A 306 15.29 -0.28 22.49
CA GLN A 306 15.10 -1.52 21.73
C GLN A 306 15.06 -1.30 20.22
N GLY A 307 14.81 -0.07 19.75
CA GLY A 307 14.65 0.24 18.34
C GLY A 307 13.58 -0.64 17.67
N TRP A 308 13.94 -1.28 16.55
CA TRP A 308 13.06 -2.17 15.79
C TRP A 308 12.64 -3.46 16.53
N ASN A 309 13.31 -3.80 17.64
CA ASN A 309 12.96 -4.96 18.46
C ASN A 309 11.93 -4.66 19.58
N VAL A 310 11.46 -3.41 19.68
CA VAL A 310 10.57 -2.96 20.78
C VAL A 310 9.31 -3.82 20.93
N PHE A 311 8.76 -4.32 19.81
CA PHE A 311 7.60 -5.20 19.83
C PHE A 311 7.87 -6.51 20.57
N PHE A 312 8.89 -7.26 20.12
CA PHE A 312 9.25 -8.55 20.70
C PHE A 312 9.66 -8.41 22.16
N TRP A 313 10.46 -7.38 22.47
CA TRP A 313 10.85 -7.08 23.85
C TRP A 313 9.64 -6.85 24.76
N THR A 314 8.68 -6.02 24.31
CA THR A 314 7.48 -5.71 25.09
C THR A 314 6.64 -6.96 25.31
N ILE A 315 6.30 -7.69 24.23
CA ILE A 315 5.45 -8.88 24.32
C ILE A 315 6.09 -9.96 25.20
N ASN A 316 7.38 -10.24 25.04
CA ASN A 316 8.08 -11.22 25.86
C ASN A 316 8.22 -10.79 27.34
N SER A 317 8.11 -9.49 27.65
CA SER A 317 8.20 -8.97 29.02
C SER A 317 6.88 -9.01 29.78
N ILE A 318 5.75 -9.09 29.07
CA ILE A 318 4.41 -8.99 29.66
C ILE A 318 3.60 -10.30 29.59
N THR A 319 3.98 -11.24 28.72
CA THR A 319 3.26 -12.51 28.57
C THR A 319 4.21 -13.71 28.63
N ASN A 320 3.64 -14.88 28.87
CA ASN A 320 4.40 -16.13 28.80
C ASN A 320 4.79 -16.48 27.35
N PRO A 321 5.83 -17.32 27.15
CA PRO A 321 6.31 -17.68 25.82
C PRO A 321 5.28 -18.39 24.94
N VAL A 322 4.37 -19.18 25.54
CA VAL A 322 3.36 -19.95 24.77
C VAL A 322 2.39 -19.00 24.08
N VAL A 323 1.83 -18.03 24.81
CA VAL A 323 0.90 -17.04 24.27
C VAL A 323 1.61 -16.13 23.27
N ALA A 324 2.85 -15.70 23.57
CA ALA A 324 3.66 -14.91 22.64
C ALA A 324 3.86 -15.64 21.30
N ASN A 325 4.24 -16.92 21.34
CA ASN A 325 4.48 -17.71 20.13
C ASN A 325 3.21 -17.90 19.28
N ILE A 326 2.04 -18.11 19.91
CA ILE A 326 0.77 -18.19 19.20
C ILE A 326 0.45 -16.87 18.49
N LEU A 327 0.65 -15.73 19.18
CA LEU A 327 0.48 -14.40 18.57
C LEU A 327 1.46 -14.19 17.41
N TYR A 328 2.73 -14.55 17.57
CA TYR A 328 3.74 -14.41 16.53
C TYR A 328 3.37 -15.20 15.26
N VAL A 329 2.89 -16.44 15.40
CA VAL A 329 2.43 -17.22 14.24
C VAL A 329 1.23 -16.56 13.55
N ALA A 330 0.24 -16.09 14.31
CA ALA A 330 -0.94 -15.44 13.75
C ALA A 330 -0.60 -14.13 13.00
N ILE A 331 0.30 -13.31 13.59
CA ILE A 331 0.79 -12.08 12.97
C ILE A 331 1.62 -12.39 11.73
N PHE A 332 2.51 -13.37 11.80
CA PHE A 332 3.34 -13.79 10.67
C PHE A 332 2.49 -14.22 9.46
N ILE A 333 1.46 -15.05 9.68
CA ILE A 333 0.51 -15.44 8.62
C ILE A 333 -0.22 -14.21 8.06
N SER A 334 -0.61 -13.26 8.91
CA SER A 334 -1.25 -12.00 8.47
C SER A 334 -0.33 -11.16 7.59
N GLN A 335 0.98 -11.10 7.88
CA GLN A 335 1.95 -10.39 7.04
C GLN A 335 2.14 -11.09 5.68
N LEU A 336 2.16 -12.43 5.64
CA LEU A 336 2.23 -13.18 4.38
C LEU A 336 1.03 -12.91 3.46
N LEU A 337 -0.16 -12.81 4.04
CA LEU A 337 -1.40 -12.49 3.31
C LEU A 337 -1.44 -11.03 2.84
N CYS A 338 -0.83 -10.10 3.59
CA CYS A 338 -0.63 -8.72 3.15
C CYS A 338 0.24 -8.64 1.89
N GLY A 339 1.37 -9.35 1.85
CA GLY A 339 2.20 -9.44 0.65
C GLY A 339 1.46 -10.07 -0.54
N LEU A 340 0.63 -11.10 -0.30
CA LEU A 340 -0.23 -11.70 -1.33
C LEU A 340 -1.20 -10.68 -1.95
N ALA A 341 -1.88 -9.87 -1.12
CA ALA A 341 -2.77 -8.82 -1.60
C ALA A 341 -2.01 -7.74 -2.38
N THR A 342 -0.78 -7.44 -1.97
CA THR A 342 0.08 -6.46 -2.65
C THR A 342 0.53 -6.96 -4.04
N VAL A 343 0.88 -8.25 -4.18
CA VAL A 343 1.15 -8.87 -5.50
C VAL A 343 -0.07 -8.78 -6.41
N THR A 344 -1.27 -9.02 -5.86
CA THR A 344 -2.52 -8.84 -6.60
C THR A 344 -2.60 -7.41 -7.14
N SER A 345 -2.47 -6.40 -6.27
CA SER A 345 -2.53 -4.99 -6.68
C SER A 345 -1.48 -4.62 -7.73
N ALA A 346 -0.20 -4.94 -7.48
CA ALA A 346 0.91 -4.61 -8.37
C ALA A 346 0.76 -5.24 -9.77
N SER A 347 0.34 -6.50 -9.83
CA SER A 347 0.15 -7.21 -11.10
C SER A 347 -0.99 -6.63 -11.94
N ARG A 348 -2.09 -6.16 -11.31
CA ARG A 348 -3.22 -5.54 -12.03
C ARG A 348 -2.83 -4.17 -12.56
N MET A 349 -2.04 -3.41 -11.80
CA MET A 349 -1.48 -2.14 -12.28
C MET A 349 -0.55 -2.35 -13.49
N ILE A 350 0.36 -3.34 -13.45
CA ILE A 350 1.23 -3.69 -14.58
C ILE A 350 0.41 -4.08 -15.81
N TYR A 351 -0.59 -4.94 -15.63
CA TYR A 351 -1.48 -5.38 -16.71
C TYR A 351 -2.22 -4.19 -17.34
N ALA A 352 -2.87 -3.35 -16.52
CA ALA A 352 -3.65 -2.21 -17.00
C ALA A 352 -2.78 -1.17 -17.73
N PHE A 353 -1.60 -0.84 -17.18
CA PHE A 353 -0.68 0.10 -17.83
C PHE A 353 -0.08 -0.48 -19.12
N SER A 354 0.16 -1.80 -19.15
CA SER A 354 0.65 -2.49 -20.34
C SER A 354 -0.37 -2.55 -21.47
N ARG A 355 -1.67 -2.68 -21.14
CA ARG A 355 -2.79 -2.71 -22.10
C ARG A 355 -2.86 -1.44 -22.95
N ASP A 356 -2.43 -0.31 -22.37
CA ASP A 356 -2.36 0.99 -23.07
C ASP A 356 -0.96 1.30 -23.63
N GLY A 357 -0.06 0.32 -23.67
CA GLY A 357 1.27 0.45 -24.28
C GLY A 357 2.31 1.17 -23.43
N GLY A 358 2.05 1.37 -22.12
CA GLY A 358 2.89 2.17 -21.23
C GLY A 358 4.19 1.52 -20.75
N LEU A 359 4.37 0.21 -20.96
CA LEU A 359 5.55 -0.54 -20.53
C LEU A 359 6.35 -1.12 -21.72
N PRO A 360 7.66 -1.36 -21.54
CA PRO A 360 8.39 -2.23 -22.46
C PRO A 360 7.76 -3.63 -22.43
N PHE A 361 7.72 -4.31 -23.58
CA PHE A 361 7.07 -5.63 -23.72
C PHE A 361 5.58 -5.65 -23.36
N SER A 362 4.89 -4.51 -23.48
CA SER A 362 3.45 -4.34 -23.21
C SER A 362 2.55 -5.45 -23.76
N LYS A 363 2.83 -5.98 -24.96
CA LYS A 363 2.01 -7.05 -25.57
C LYS A 363 1.98 -8.33 -24.71
N SER A 364 3.10 -8.71 -24.12
CA SER A 364 3.19 -9.89 -23.26
C SER A 364 2.61 -9.59 -21.88
N LEU A 365 2.93 -8.41 -21.31
CA LEU A 365 2.46 -8.02 -19.98
C LEU A 365 0.94 -7.78 -19.92
N ALA A 366 0.33 -7.39 -21.04
CA ALA A 366 -1.11 -7.22 -21.17
C ALA A 366 -1.86 -8.52 -21.49
N SER A 367 -1.17 -9.67 -21.58
CA SER A 367 -1.85 -10.94 -21.89
C SER A 367 -2.54 -11.54 -20.65
N VAL A 368 -3.76 -12.03 -20.84
CA VAL A 368 -4.54 -12.75 -19.82
C VAL A 368 -4.58 -14.23 -20.17
N SER A 369 -4.36 -15.10 -19.19
CA SER A 369 -4.47 -16.55 -19.39
C SER A 369 -5.94 -16.94 -19.61
N PRO A 370 -6.31 -17.61 -20.72
CA PRO A 370 -7.68 -18.07 -20.95
C PRO A 370 -8.17 -19.09 -19.91
N THR A 371 -7.26 -19.88 -19.34
CA THR A 371 -7.58 -20.94 -18.37
C THR A 371 -7.88 -20.38 -16.99
N PHE A 372 -7.07 -19.41 -16.51
CA PHE A 372 -7.16 -18.89 -15.14
C PHE A 372 -7.83 -17.51 -15.06
N ARG A 373 -8.03 -16.84 -16.20
CA ARG A 373 -8.51 -15.45 -16.32
C ARG A 373 -7.72 -14.47 -15.46
N THR A 374 -6.41 -14.68 -15.36
CA THR A 374 -5.46 -13.84 -14.61
C THR A 374 -4.29 -13.41 -15.49
N PRO A 375 -3.70 -12.22 -15.26
CA PRO A 375 -2.55 -11.73 -16.02
C PRO A 375 -1.25 -12.37 -15.49
N SER A 376 -1.02 -13.64 -15.82
CA SER A 376 0.08 -14.45 -15.28
C SER A 376 1.47 -13.85 -15.50
N ILE A 377 1.73 -13.26 -16.67
CA ILE A 377 3.01 -12.62 -16.97
C ILE A 377 3.22 -11.38 -16.11
N ALA A 378 2.17 -10.57 -15.89
CA ALA A 378 2.25 -9.40 -15.02
C ALA A 378 2.50 -9.78 -13.56
N ILE A 379 1.89 -10.87 -13.08
CA ILE A 379 2.09 -11.41 -11.72
C ILE A 379 3.56 -11.77 -11.48
N TRP A 380 4.14 -12.60 -12.35
CA TRP A 380 5.54 -13.00 -12.21
C TRP A 380 6.49 -11.82 -12.42
N THR A 381 6.17 -10.88 -13.31
CA THR A 381 6.97 -9.67 -13.50
C THR A 381 7.00 -8.82 -12.24
N ALA A 382 5.85 -8.59 -11.59
CA ALA A 382 5.80 -7.85 -10.32
C ALA A 382 6.65 -8.52 -9.24
N ALA A 383 6.52 -9.85 -9.10
CA ALA A 383 7.27 -10.63 -8.12
C ALA A 383 8.78 -10.59 -8.36
N ILE A 384 9.22 -10.83 -9.61
CA ILE A 384 10.64 -10.81 -9.98
C ILE A 384 11.22 -9.42 -9.79
N LEU A 385 10.52 -8.37 -10.23
CA LEU A 385 10.99 -6.99 -10.07
C LEU A 385 11.13 -6.61 -8.59
N ALA A 386 10.20 -7.02 -7.72
CA ALA A 386 10.30 -6.76 -6.29
C ALA A 386 11.50 -7.48 -5.65
N VAL A 387 11.73 -8.76 -5.99
CA VAL A 387 12.88 -9.53 -5.48
C VAL A 387 14.20 -8.95 -5.99
N LEU A 388 14.29 -8.64 -7.29
CA LEU A 388 15.47 -8.01 -7.89
C LEU A 388 15.74 -6.63 -7.30
N PHE A 389 14.68 -5.86 -7.03
CA PHE A 389 14.80 -4.58 -6.35
C PHE A 389 15.38 -4.75 -4.94
N VAL A 390 14.82 -5.64 -4.12
CA VAL A 390 15.35 -5.90 -2.77
C VAL A 390 16.80 -6.37 -2.84
N TRP A 391 17.11 -7.36 -3.69
CA TRP A 391 18.46 -7.87 -3.85
C TRP A 391 19.45 -6.78 -4.32
N GLY A 392 19.14 -6.11 -5.43
CA GLY A 392 20.03 -5.09 -6.03
C GLY A 392 20.20 -3.86 -5.14
N ALA A 393 19.12 -3.35 -4.56
CA ALA A 393 19.18 -2.18 -3.67
C ALA A 393 19.88 -2.50 -2.34
N SER A 394 19.84 -3.75 -1.89
CA SER A 394 20.55 -4.13 -0.66
C SER A 394 22.06 -4.30 -0.86
N LEU A 395 22.52 -4.56 -2.09
CA LEU A 395 23.95 -4.64 -2.42
C LEU A 395 24.63 -3.28 -2.53
N VAL A 396 23.87 -2.21 -2.72
CA VAL A 396 24.39 -0.86 -2.89
C VAL A 396 24.30 -0.13 -1.56
N THR A 397 25.41 0.46 -1.12
CA THR A 397 25.43 1.36 0.05
C THR A 397 25.69 2.78 -0.42
N ILE A 398 24.85 3.72 -0.02
CA ILE A 398 24.94 5.15 -0.34
C ILE A 398 25.08 5.90 0.98
N ALA A 399 26.18 6.62 1.15
CA ALA A 399 26.45 7.41 2.36
C ALA A 399 26.27 6.63 3.69
N GLY A 400 26.69 5.36 3.72
CA GLY A 400 26.61 4.50 4.91
C GLY A 400 25.24 3.86 5.16
N SER A 401 24.21 4.19 4.37
CA SER A 401 22.90 3.54 4.41
C SER A 401 22.71 2.61 3.21
N SER A 402 22.04 1.47 3.43
CA SER A 402 21.67 0.59 2.32
C SER A 402 20.73 1.32 1.36
N ALA A 403 20.94 1.22 0.04
CA ALA A 403 20.07 1.86 -0.94
C ALA A 403 18.62 1.34 -0.83
N TYR A 404 18.43 0.12 -0.32
CA TYR A 404 17.11 -0.41 0.00
C TYR A 404 16.35 0.47 1.01
N THR A 405 16.96 0.83 2.15
CA THR A 405 16.26 1.61 3.18
C THR A 405 15.87 2.99 2.66
N ILE A 406 16.77 3.60 1.89
CA ILE A 406 16.52 4.90 1.22
C ILE A 406 15.33 4.81 0.27
N VAL A 407 15.29 3.77 -0.59
CA VAL A 407 14.23 3.64 -1.58
C VAL A 407 12.90 3.27 -0.93
N VAL A 408 12.88 2.49 0.15
CA VAL A 408 11.66 2.25 0.94
C VAL A 408 11.09 3.54 1.50
N SER A 409 11.92 4.49 1.93
CA SER A 409 11.47 5.82 2.33
C SER A 409 10.89 6.62 1.16
N CYS A 410 11.43 6.45 -0.05
CA CYS A 410 10.88 7.05 -1.27
C CYS A 410 9.51 6.45 -1.66
N THR A 411 9.25 5.19 -1.32
CA THR A 411 8.01 4.48 -1.67
C THR A 411 6.77 5.24 -1.25
N VAL A 412 6.75 5.72 0.00
CA VAL A 412 5.62 6.49 0.54
C VAL A 412 5.43 7.76 -0.26
N ILE A 413 6.52 8.48 -0.54
CA ILE A 413 6.48 9.71 -1.34
C ILE A 413 5.91 9.43 -2.73
N PHE A 414 6.36 8.38 -3.42
CA PHE A 414 5.89 8.04 -4.76
C PHE A 414 4.43 7.61 -4.79
N LEU A 415 3.98 6.79 -3.83
CA LEU A 415 2.58 6.39 -3.72
C LEU A 415 1.68 7.61 -3.48
N PHE A 416 1.99 8.44 -2.48
CA PHE A 416 1.17 9.62 -2.17
C PHE A 416 1.22 10.69 -3.26
N LEU A 417 2.34 10.86 -3.97
CA LEU A 417 2.39 11.70 -5.18
C LEU A 417 1.48 11.12 -6.27
N SER A 418 1.49 9.81 -6.47
CA SER A 418 0.61 9.14 -7.44
C SER A 418 -0.87 9.35 -7.13
N PHE A 419 -1.23 9.44 -5.85
CA PHE A 419 -2.60 9.77 -5.40
C PHE A 419 -2.92 11.26 -5.61
N THR A 420 -1.97 12.14 -5.29
CA THR A 420 -2.15 13.60 -5.34
C THR A 420 -2.43 14.09 -6.75
N VAL A 421 -1.72 13.57 -7.76
CA VAL A 421 -1.85 14.03 -9.16
C VAL A 421 -3.30 13.99 -9.67
N PRO A 422 -4.01 12.84 -9.68
CA PRO A 422 -5.39 12.79 -10.15
C PRO A 422 -6.35 13.61 -9.27
N ILE A 423 -6.11 13.74 -7.96
CA ILE A 423 -6.93 14.55 -7.06
C ILE A 423 -6.84 16.03 -7.42
N VAL A 424 -5.63 16.56 -7.61
CA VAL A 424 -5.40 17.96 -8.00
C VAL A 424 -6.00 18.27 -9.38
N LEU A 425 -5.87 17.33 -10.33
CA LEU A 425 -6.49 17.45 -11.65
C LEU A 425 -8.02 17.44 -11.55
N GLY A 426 -8.57 16.62 -10.65
CA GLY A 426 -10.00 16.56 -10.37
C GLY A 426 -10.59 17.91 -9.92
N ILE A 427 -9.86 18.73 -9.16
CA ILE A 427 -10.31 20.08 -8.76
C ILE A 427 -10.69 20.95 -9.97
N LYS A 428 -9.91 20.84 -11.06
CA LYS A 428 -10.13 21.59 -12.31
C LYS A 428 -11.10 20.89 -13.25
N ALA A 429 -11.13 19.56 -13.23
CA ALA A 429 -11.95 18.76 -14.14
C ALA A 429 -13.42 18.67 -13.69
N ILE A 430 -13.69 18.73 -12.39
CA ILE A 430 -15.04 18.58 -11.83
C ILE A 430 -15.99 19.68 -12.33
N GLY A 431 -17.11 19.27 -12.94
CA GLY A 431 -18.08 20.17 -13.57
C GLY A 431 -17.71 20.61 -14.99
N THR A 432 -16.61 20.10 -15.56
CA THR A 432 -16.25 20.30 -16.98
C THR A 432 -16.66 19.09 -17.82
N ALA A 433 -16.46 19.16 -19.14
CA ALA A 433 -16.69 18.02 -20.04
C ALA A 433 -15.86 16.77 -19.69
N LYS A 434 -14.72 16.94 -19.00
CA LYS A 434 -13.88 15.81 -18.57
C LYS A 434 -14.46 15.06 -17.38
N TRP A 435 -15.18 15.75 -16.50
CA TRP A 435 -15.88 15.16 -15.36
C TRP A 435 -17.22 15.85 -15.11
N PRO A 436 -18.23 15.54 -15.95
CA PRO A 436 -19.50 16.28 -15.96
C PRO A 436 -20.41 15.91 -14.78
N LYS A 437 -20.36 14.65 -14.32
CA LYS A 437 -21.24 14.13 -13.27
C LYS A 437 -20.46 13.27 -12.28
N MET A 438 -20.82 13.40 -10.99
CA MET A 438 -20.31 12.51 -9.95
C MET A 438 -20.90 11.11 -10.05
N GLY A 439 -20.14 10.12 -9.59
CA GLY A 439 -20.61 8.75 -9.44
C GLY A 439 -21.64 8.57 -8.30
N PRO A 440 -22.08 7.33 -8.04
CA PRO A 440 -23.01 7.00 -6.96
C PRO A 440 -22.53 7.44 -5.56
N TRP A 441 -21.22 7.43 -5.33
CA TRP A 441 -20.61 8.09 -4.17
C TRP A 441 -20.48 9.57 -4.48
N ASN A 442 -21.19 10.43 -3.75
CA ASN A 442 -21.27 11.86 -4.03
C ASN A 442 -21.16 12.66 -2.73
N MET A 443 -19.99 13.26 -2.50
CA MET A 443 -19.77 14.18 -1.38
C MET A 443 -20.09 15.65 -1.72
N GLY A 444 -20.43 15.94 -2.97
CA GLY A 444 -20.66 17.30 -3.47
C GLY A 444 -19.37 18.02 -3.89
N ILE A 445 -19.50 18.97 -4.83
CA ILE A 445 -18.34 19.63 -5.48
C ILE A 445 -17.56 20.45 -4.45
N GLY A 446 -18.26 21.15 -3.55
CA GLY A 446 -17.63 21.98 -2.52
C GLY A 446 -16.78 21.17 -1.55
N VAL A 447 -17.33 20.07 -1.03
CA VAL A 447 -16.60 19.17 -0.12
C VAL A 447 -15.44 18.51 -0.85
N TYR A 448 -15.64 18.02 -2.08
CA TYR A 448 -14.55 17.43 -2.85
C TYR A 448 -13.38 18.40 -3.05
N LYS A 449 -13.65 19.65 -3.42
CA LYS A 449 -12.60 20.67 -3.57
C LYS A 449 -11.90 20.96 -2.23
N PHE A 450 -12.65 21.05 -1.14
CA PHE A 450 -12.08 21.24 0.19
C PHE A 450 -11.15 20.09 0.60
N VAL A 451 -11.61 18.84 0.49
CA VAL A 451 -10.80 17.65 0.82
C VAL A 451 -9.59 17.55 -0.12
N SER A 452 -9.73 17.94 -1.39
CA SER A 452 -8.59 17.98 -2.33
C SER A 452 -7.52 19.00 -1.95
N VAL A 453 -7.90 20.15 -1.36
CA VAL A 453 -6.94 21.11 -0.80
C VAL A 453 -6.24 20.52 0.42
N LEU A 454 -6.98 19.82 1.30
CA LEU A 454 -6.36 19.11 2.44
C LEU A 454 -5.37 18.04 1.97
N VAL A 455 -5.65 17.36 0.86
CA VAL A 455 -4.71 16.41 0.23
C VAL A 455 -3.41 17.09 -0.20
N ILE A 456 -3.46 18.31 -0.76
CA ILE A 456 -2.24 19.06 -1.14
C ILE A 456 -1.41 19.38 0.11
N ILE A 457 -2.06 19.83 1.19
CA ILE A 457 -1.40 20.13 2.47
C ILE A 457 -0.80 18.85 3.05
N ALA A 458 -1.57 17.76 3.07
CA ALA A 458 -1.14 16.47 3.57
C ALA A 458 0.05 15.91 2.77
N MET A 459 0.03 16.03 1.43
CA MET A 459 1.16 15.66 0.59
C MET A 459 2.40 16.50 0.92
N ALA A 460 2.26 17.81 1.13
CA ALA A 460 3.38 18.66 1.52
C ALA A 460 3.97 18.22 2.87
N ILE A 461 3.13 17.87 3.85
CA ILE A 461 3.55 17.34 5.15
C ILE A 461 4.31 16.01 4.97
N ILE A 462 3.75 15.05 4.23
CA ILE A 462 4.39 13.76 3.94
C ILE A 462 5.73 13.96 3.24
N PHE A 463 5.80 14.86 2.25
CA PHE A 463 7.02 15.14 1.52
C PHE A 463 8.10 15.72 2.44
N VAL A 464 7.75 16.73 3.25
CA VAL A 464 8.69 17.35 4.20
C VAL A 464 9.22 16.31 5.17
N ILE A 465 8.35 15.51 5.79
CA ILE A 465 8.73 14.50 6.78
C ILE A 465 9.55 13.38 6.13
N GLY A 466 9.17 12.92 4.94
CA GLY A 466 9.80 11.79 4.24
C GLY A 466 11.21 12.05 3.72
N VAL A 467 11.63 13.31 3.63
CA VAL A 467 12.99 13.70 3.18
C VAL A 467 13.89 14.18 4.32
N GLN A 468 13.44 14.04 5.56
CA GLN A 468 14.24 14.40 6.72
C GLN A 468 15.23 13.30 7.10
N PRO A 469 16.37 13.63 7.73
CA PRO A 469 17.31 12.64 8.23
C PRO A 469 16.68 11.56 9.11
N PRO A 470 17.00 10.27 8.88
CA PRO A 470 18.08 9.72 8.03
C PRO A 470 17.69 9.49 6.55
N ASN A 471 16.54 10.02 6.11
CA ASN A 471 15.97 9.81 4.78
C ASN A 471 16.27 10.95 3.78
N GLU A 472 17.29 11.80 4.02
CA GLU A 472 17.57 12.95 3.15
C GLU A 472 17.85 12.57 1.69
N TRP A 473 18.38 11.37 1.47
CA TRP A 473 18.59 10.81 0.14
C TRP A 473 17.30 10.61 -0.66
N ALA A 474 16.16 10.49 0.02
CA ALA A 474 14.86 10.39 -0.65
C ALA A 474 14.54 11.63 -1.48
N LEU A 475 15.01 12.82 -1.09
CA LEU A 475 14.83 14.05 -1.87
C LEU A 475 15.57 13.94 -3.21
N TYR A 476 16.86 13.58 -3.19
CA TYR A 476 17.68 13.50 -4.38
C TYR A 476 17.19 12.42 -5.35
N ILE A 477 16.78 11.25 -4.82
CA ILE A 477 16.22 10.17 -5.62
C ILE A 477 14.88 10.60 -6.22
N THR A 478 14.02 11.27 -5.45
CA THR A 478 12.72 11.75 -5.95
C THR A 478 12.90 12.79 -7.06
N ILE A 479 13.79 13.77 -6.86
CA ILE A 479 14.10 14.78 -7.89
C ILE A 479 14.72 14.12 -9.12
N GLY A 480 15.71 13.25 -8.93
CA GLY A 480 16.36 12.50 -10.00
C GLY A 480 15.35 11.69 -10.83
N PHE A 481 14.40 11.05 -10.15
CA PHE A 481 13.31 10.32 -10.81
C PHE A 481 12.38 11.25 -11.60
N LEU A 482 11.96 12.39 -11.04
CA LEU A 482 11.12 13.37 -11.75
C LEU A 482 11.83 13.96 -12.99
N VAL A 483 13.14 14.22 -12.88
CA VAL A 483 13.96 14.67 -14.00
C VAL A 483 14.09 13.57 -15.05
N LEU A 484 14.41 12.34 -14.64
CA LEU A 484 14.54 11.21 -15.55
C LEU A 484 13.24 10.92 -16.31
N THR A 485 12.12 10.91 -15.60
CA THR A 485 10.79 10.71 -16.21
C THR A 485 10.44 11.84 -17.17
N ALA A 486 10.77 13.09 -16.86
CA ALA A 486 10.63 14.20 -17.79
C ALA A 486 11.49 14.00 -19.06
N ILE A 487 12.76 13.60 -18.90
CA ILE A 487 13.66 13.32 -20.03
C ILE A 487 13.09 12.19 -20.90
N ILE A 488 12.72 11.05 -20.31
CA ILE A 488 12.16 9.90 -21.03
C ILE A 488 10.87 10.30 -21.77
N TRP A 489 10.02 11.09 -21.13
CA TRP A 489 8.80 11.58 -21.73
C TRP A 489 9.06 12.45 -22.96
N PHE A 490 9.89 13.49 -22.83
CA PHE A 490 10.14 14.42 -23.93
C PHE A 490 11.00 13.82 -25.04
N ALA A 491 11.90 12.89 -24.71
CA ALA A 491 12.78 12.24 -25.69
C ALA A 491 12.07 11.13 -26.48
N PHE A 492 11.26 10.29 -25.82
CA PHE A 492 10.72 9.07 -26.43
C PHE A 492 9.20 8.97 -26.29
N GLU A 493 8.69 9.06 -25.07
CA GLU A 493 7.37 8.53 -24.76
C GLU A 493 6.23 9.44 -25.23
N ARG A 494 6.47 10.74 -25.39
CA ARG A 494 5.52 11.68 -26.01
C ARG A 494 5.07 11.24 -27.42
N ARG A 495 5.92 10.50 -28.15
CA ARG A 495 5.62 10.00 -29.50
C ARG A 495 4.97 8.61 -29.49
N ARG A 496 5.23 7.82 -28.44
CA ARG A 496 4.80 6.42 -28.34
C ARG A 496 3.50 6.25 -27.56
N PHE A 497 3.35 6.97 -26.44
CA PHE A 497 2.24 6.82 -25.52
C PHE A 497 0.98 7.52 -26.02
N GLN A 498 -0.05 6.72 -26.32
CA GLN A 498 -1.35 7.25 -26.71
C GLN A 498 -2.27 7.46 -25.51
N GLY A 499 -1.97 6.82 -24.37
CA GLY A 499 -2.81 6.84 -23.17
C GLY A 499 -4.07 5.98 -23.31
N PRO A 500 -4.97 6.05 -22.32
CA PRO A 500 -6.27 5.39 -22.35
C PRO A 500 -7.07 5.82 -23.57
N PRO A 501 -7.93 4.94 -24.12
CA PRO A 501 -8.81 5.32 -25.23
C PRO A 501 -9.80 6.40 -24.77
N ILE A 502 -9.83 7.55 -25.44
CA ILE A 502 -10.76 8.65 -25.17
C ILE A 502 -11.46 9.05 -26.47
N GLY A 503 -12.75 9.37 -26.40
CA GLY A 503 -13.53 9.91 -27.53
C GLY A 503 -13.62 8.93 -28.71
N ASP A 504 -13.30 9.38 -29.92
CA ASP A 504 -13.45 8.60 -31.17
C ASP A 504 -12.66 7.28 -31.19
N VAL A 505 -11.63 7.16 -30.36
CA VAL A 505 -10.83 5.92 -30.21
C VAL A 505 -11.66 4.83 -29.53
N ILE A 506 -12.55 5.20 -28.60
CA ILE A 506 -13.48 4.27 -27.94
C ILE A 506 -14.44 3.68 -28.98
N ALA A 507 -14.97 4.52 -29.87
CA ALA A 507 -15.87 4.08 -30.93
C ALA A 507 -15.18 3.12 -31.92
N LYS A 508 -13.90 3.36 -32.23
CA LYS A 508 -13.11 2.49 -33.11
C LYS A 508 -12.71 1.16 -32.47
N ARG A 509 -12.58 1.11 -31.14
CA ARG A 509 -12.22 -0.10 -30.39
C ARG A 509 -13.38 -1.06 -30.11
N GLN A 510 -14.63 -0.72 -30.44
CA GLN A 510 -15.77 -1.59 -30.20
C GLN A 510 -15.62 -2.98 -30.85
N ALA A 511 -15.03 -3.05 -32.05
CA ALA A 511 -14.74 -4.33 -32.72
C ALA A 511 -13.64 -5.13 -32.02
N ASP A 512 -12.59 -4.46 -31.54
CA ASP A 512 -11.48 -5.09 -30.79
C ASP A 512 -11.96 -5.57 -29.41
N ILE A 513 -12.86 -4.82 -28.76
CA ILE A 513 -13.50 -5.19 -27.49
C ILE A 513 -14.26 -6.51 -27.65
N ALA A 514 -15.10 -6.60 -28.68
CA ALA A 514 -15.86 -7.82 -28.96
C ALA A 514 -14.95 -9.02 -29.30
N ALA A 515 -13.81 -8.77 -29.95
CA ALA A 515 -12.82 -9.82 -30.24
C ALA A 515 -12.09 -10.31 -28.97
N ALA A 516 -11.73 -9.40 -28.07
CA ALA A 516 -11.11 -9.71 -26.80
C ALA A 516 -12.03 -10.51 -25.87
N GLU A 517 -13.31 -10.13 -25.77
CA GLU A 517 -14.32 -10.85 -24.97
C GLU A 517 -14.54 -12.28 -25.48
N ARG A 518 -14.60 -12.46 -26.81
CA ARG A 518 -14.64 -13.79 -27.42
C ARG A 518 -13.40 -14.64 -27.11
N ALA A 519 -12.22 -14.02 -27.05
CA ALA A 519 -10.97 -14.73 -26.77
C ALA A 519 -10.93 -15.29 -25.33
N VAL A 520 -11.65 -14.67 -24.39
CA VAL A 520 -11.76 -15.14 -22.99
C VAL A 520 -13.07 -15.89 -22.70
N GLY A 521 -13.94 -16.05 -23.70
CA GLY A 521 -15.21 -16.77 -23.59
C GLY A 521 -16.30 -16.02 -22.82
N GLU A 522 -16.29 -14.68 -22.86
CA GLU A 522 -17.50 -13.88 -22.55
C GLU A 522 -18.28 -13.71 -23.86
N VAL A 523 -19.53 -14.18 -23.89
CA VAL A 523 -20.45 -14.09 -25.03
C VAL A 523 -21.62 -13.19 -24.66
#